data_AF-X0U1X6-F1
#
_entry.id   AF-X0U1X6-F1
#
_cell.length_a   1.000
_cell.length_b   1.000
_cell.length_c   1.000
_cell.angle_alpha   90.00
_cell.angle_beta   90.00
_cell.angle_gamma   90.00
#
_symmetry.space_group_name_H-M   'P 1'
#
loop_
_entity.id
_entity.type
_entity.pdbx_description
1 polymer ?
#
loop_
_entity_poly.entity_id
_entity_poly.type
_entity_poly.pdbx_seq_one_letter_code
_entity_poly.pdbx_strand_id
1 'polypeptide(L)'
;MGMFIRPCYRQKNGKKHAYWALVESYRTERGPRQRIVSYLGLLKESERLGIKQAANGNKKSAFKQLHLFDADNKPEPEWIEVDTTNIRVENQLDFGGPWLGLQLIHKLKFDELLEKVMPTGKENIPWSKMALVLVICRLCNPSSELYIAEHYYKSTAMPELLGIPTEKVYDERLYRALDKLLPHKKSLEKH
;
A
#
# COMPACT_ATOMS: atom_id res chain seq x y z
N MET A 1 3.06 43.69 -1.78
CA MET A 1 4.28 43.38 -1.02
C MET A 1 4.37 41.87 -0.98
N GLY A 2 5.47 41.27 -1.42
CA GLY A 2 5.54 39.81 -1.63
C GLY A 2 6.74 39.23 -0.91
N MET A 3 6.50 38.24 -0.05
CA MET A 3 7.56 37.44 0.56
C MET A 3 7.67 36.10 -0.17
N PHE A 4 8.88 35.57 -0.28
CA PHE A 4 9.15 34.28 -0.91
C PHE A 4 10.44 33.67 -0.35
N ILE A 5 10.66 32.37 -0.57
CA ILE A 5 11.90 31.72 -0.19
C ILE A 5 12.88 31.66 -1.37
N ARG A 6 14.17 31.90 -1.10
CA ARG A 6 15.26 31.86 -2.10
C ARG A 6 16.41 30.97 -1.61
N PRO A 7 17.00 30.14 -2.48
CA PRO A 7 18.19 29.38 -2.12
C PRO A 7 19.44 30.27 -2.14
N CYS A 8 20.24 30.14 -1.10
CA CYS A 8 21.58 30.70 -0.93
C CYS A 8 22.57 29.55 -0.98
N TYR A 9 23.48 29.59 -1.95
CA TYR A 9 24.47 28.53 -2.12
C TYR A 9 25.76 28.86 -1.38
N ARG A 10 26.30 27.88 -0.67
CA ARG A 10 27.61 27.97 -0.03
C ARG A 10 28.42 26.73 -0.36
N GLN A 11 29.70 26.93 -0.71
CA GLN A 11 30.64 25.83 -0.81
C GLN A 11 31.25 25.55 0.57
N LYS A 12 31.23 24.28 0.98
CA LYS A 12 31.91 23.79 2.19
C LYS A 12 32.44 22.39 1.92
N ASN A 13 33.70 22.13 2.24
CA ASN A 13 34.37 20.83 2.07
C ASN A 13 34.23 20.25 0.63
N GLY A 14 34.37 21.10 -0.39
CA GLY A 14 34.23 20.70 -1.79
C GLY A 14 32.80 20.36 -2.25
N LYS A 15 31.78 20.46 -1.37
CA LYS A 15 30.37 20.21 -1.70
C LYS A 15 29.55 21.50 -1.68
N LYS A 16 28.62 21.62 -2.64
CA LYS A 16 27.68 22.75 -2.74
C LYS A 16 26.49 22.49 -1.82
N HIS A 17 26.31 23.34 -0.82
CA HIS A 17 25.16 23.30 0.07
C HIS A 17 24.18 24.43 -0.27
N ALA A 18 22.89 24.11 -0.30
CA ALA A 18 21.82 25.08 -0.47
C ALA A 18 21.13 25.33 0.89
N TYR A 19 21.21 26.56 1.36
CA TYR A 19 20.45 27.07 2.50
C TYR A 19 19.32 27.95 1.98
N TRP A 20 18.22 28.07 2.71
CA TRP A 20 17.08 28.88 2.29
C TRP A 20 16.98 30.15 3.12
N ALA A 21 16.56 31.23 2.49
CA ALA A 21 16.26 32.50 3.15
C ALA A 21 14.86 32.97 2.78
N LEU A 22 14.15 33.53 3.75
CA LEU A 22 12.91 34.27 3.52
C LEU A 22 13.30 35.68 3.04
N VAL A 23 12.75 36.08 1.90
CA VAL A 23 13.05 37.33 1.22
C VAL A 23 11.77 38.15 1.06
N GLU A 24 11.85 39.43 1.36
CA GLU A 24 10.77 40.38 1.14
C GLU A 24 11.09 41.30 -0.03
N SER A 25 10.13 41.44 -0.95
CA SER A 25 10.14 42.43 -2.02
C SER A 25 9.34 43.68 -1.63
N TYR A 26 10.03 44.82 -1.59
CA TYR A 26 9.49 46.12 -1.21
C TYR A 26 9.73 47.17 -2.31
N ARG A 27 8.87 48.19 -2.42
CA ARG A 27 8.99 49.24 -3.44
C ARG A 27 9.86 50.38 -2.93
N THR A 28 10.72 50.90 -3.81
CA THR A 28 11.47 52.14 -3.62
C THR A 28 11.17 53.09 -4.79
N GLU A 29 11.54 54.37 -4.67
CA GLU A 29 11.39 55.35 -5.75
C GLU A 29 12.10 54.93 -7.05
N ARG A 30 13.15 54.11 -6.94
CA ARG A 30 13.91 53.55 -8.07
C ARG A 30 13.44 52.15 -8.50
N GLY A 31 12.24 51.74 -8.09
CA GLY A 31 11.65 50.43 -8.40
C GLY A 31 11.71 49.41 -7.26
N PRO A 32 11.32 48.14 -7.52
CA PRO A 32 11.28 47.10 -6.50
C PRO A 32 12.71 46.66 -6.08
N ARG A 33 12.90 46.53 -4.76
CA ARG A 33 14.13 46.01 -4.14
C ARG A 33 13.79 44.81 -3.27
N GLN A 34 14.79 43.99 -2.97
CA GLN A 34 14.65 42.80 -2.16
C GLN A 34 15.56 42.88 -0.94
N ARG A 35 15.07 42.45 0.23
CA ARG A 35 15.87 42.25 1.43
C ARG A 35 15.63 40.88 2.03
N ILE A 36 16.66 40.30 2.64
CA ILE A 36 16.54 39.06 3.41
C ILE A 36 15.90 39.41 4.74
N VAL A 37 14.80 38.72 5.06
CA VAL A 37 14.08 38.86 6.34
C VAL A 37 14.66 37.91 7.38
N SER A 38 14.91 36.66 6.98
CA SER A 38 15.48 35.65 7.87
C SER A 38 16.15 34.50 7.08
N TYR A 39 17.12 33.83 7.70
CA TYR A 39 17.72 32.60 7.18
C TYR A 39 16.98 31.39 7.78
N LEU A 40 16.43 30.53 6.92
CA LEU A 40 15.66 29.35 7.28
C LEU A 40 16.53 28.09 7.42
N GLY A 41 17.79 28.15 6.99
CA GLY A 41 18.71 27.02 7.08
C GLY A 41 18.49 25.96 6.00
N LEU A 42 18.76 24.70 6.33
CA LEU A 42 18.53 23.56 5.44
C LEU A 42 17.06 23.15 5.51
N LEU A 43 16.40 23.09 4.36
CA LEU A 43 15.00 22.65 4.26
C LEU A 43 14.91 21.38 3.41
N LYS A 44 14.20 20.37 3.94
CA LYS A 44 13.84 19.17 3.17
C LYS A 44 12.86 19.55 2.06
N GLU A 45 12.80 18.71 1.02
CA GLU A 45 11.94 18.98 -0.14
C GLU A 45 10.46 19.10 0.24
N SER A 46 9.97 18.23 1.12
CA SER A 46 8.61 18.27 1.67
C SER A 46 8.30 19.56 2.46
N GLU A 47 9.29 20.13 3.14
CA GLU A 47 9.12 21.34 3.97
C GLU A 47 9.08 22.62 3.11
N ARG A 48 9.76 22.63 1.96
CA ARG A 48 9.89 23.83 1.10
C ARG A 48 8.55 24.32 0.57
N LEU A 49 7.67 23.39 0.21
CA LEU A 49 6.39 23.72 -0.43
C LEU A 49 5.47 24.45 0.56
N GLY A 50 5.32 23.93 1.78
CA GLY A 50 4.54 24.58 2.84
C GLY A 50 5.10 25.96 3.23
N ILE A 51 6.43 26.09 3.35
CA ILE A 51 7.05 27.37 3.69
C ILE A 51 6.90 28.40 2.54
N LYS A 52 7.02 27.96 1.28
CA LYS A 52 6.80 28.83 0.11
C LYS A 52 5.36 29.35 0.06
N GLN A 53 4.38 28.48 0.37
CA GLN A 53 2.97 28.86 0.45
C GLN A 53 2.71 29.87 1.58
N ALA A 54 3.28 29.64 2.77
CA ALA A 54 3.18 30.56 3.91
C ALA A 54 3.83 31.92 3.61
N ALA A 55 5.00 31.93 2.97
CA ALA A 55 5.73 33.15 2.59
C ALA A 55 4.94 34.02 1.60
N ASN A 56 4.23 33.41 0.65
CA ASN A 56 3.42 34.14 -0.34
C ASN A 56 2.18 34.83 0.26
N GLY A 57 1.93 34.70 1.57
CA GLY A 57 0.89 35.46 2.25
C GLY A 57 -0.52 35.04 1.87
N ASN A 58 -0.73 33.76 1.55
CA ASN A 58 -2.08 33.21 1.41
C ASN A 58 -2.84 33.41 2.73
N LYS A 59 -3.63 34.49 2.79
CA LYS A 59 -4.48 34.86 3.95
C LYS A 59 -5.64 33.90 4.16
N LYS A 60 -5.93 33.04 3.18
CA LYS A 60 -6.71 31.83 3.40
C LYS A 60 -5.70 30.79 3.84
N SER A 61 -5.64 30.56 5.15
CA SER A 61 -4.88 29.45 5.68
C SER A 61 -5.32 28.19 4.95
N ALA A 62 -4.43 27.55 4.19
CA ALA A 62 -4.67 26.20 3.68
C ALA A 62 -4.62 25.15 4.81
N PHE A 63 -4.34 25.59 6.04
CA PHE A 63 -4.27 24.76 7.21
C PHE A 63 -5.22 25.33 8.27
N LYS A 64 -6.33 24.65 8.54
CA LYS A 64 -7.08 24.88 9.78
C LYS A 64 -6.10 24.72 10.94
N GLN A 65 -5.99 25.72 11.83
CA GLN A 65 -5.19 25.57 13.04
C GLN A 65 -5.81 24.44 13.88
N LEU A 66 -5.14 23.28 13.89
CA LEU A 66 -5.60 22.09 14.58
C LEU A 66 -5.30 22.25 16.07
N HIS A 67 -6.32 22.24 16.92
CA HIS A 67 -6.18 22.31 18.37
C HIS A 67 -5.79 20.93 18.91
N LEU A 68 -4.80 20.85 19.81
CA LEU A 68 -4.13 19.60 20.22
C LEU A 68 -5.05 18.43 20.68
N PHE A 69 -6.33 18.69 20.99
CA PHE A 69 -7.27 17.69 21.53
C PHE A 69 -8.63 17.59 20.81
N ASP A 70 -8.78 18.09 19.58
CA ASP A 70 -10.05 17.97 18.85
C ASP A 70 -10.13 16.69 18.00
N ALA A 71 -11.26 15.97 18.08
CA ALA A 71 -11.52 14.74 17.32
C ALA A 71 -11.63 14.95 15.80
N ASP A 72 -11.87 16.20 15.38
CA ASP A 72 -11.91 16.63 13.97
C ASP A 72 -10.53 17.05 13.42
N ASN A 73 -9.44 16.78 14.17
CA ASN A 73 -8.07 16.94 13.70
C ASN A 73 -7.67 15.88 12.67
N LYS A 74 -8.19 16.01 11.45
CA LYS A 74 -7.65 15.28 10.31
C LYS A 74 -6.86 16.27 9.45
N PRO A 75 -5.57 16.02 9.16
CA PRO A 75 -4.84 16.85 8.22
C PRO A 75 -5.62 16.87 6.89
N GLU A 76 -5.74 18.04 6.28
CA GLU A 76 -6.34 18.13 4.95
C GLU A 76 -5.52 17.25 3.99
N PRO A 77 -6.19 16.48 3.11
CA PRO A 77 -5.49 15.59 2.19
C PRO A 77 -4.52 16.38 1.31
N GLU A 78 -3.26 15.95 1.30
CA GLU A 78 -2.24 16.51 0.43
C GLU A 78 -2.46 16.01 -0.99
N TRP A 79 -2.83 16.91 -1.89
CA TRP A 79 -2.94 16.61 -3.32
C TRP A 79 -1.55 16.66 -3.95
N ILE A 80 -1.12 15.53 -4.51
CA ILE A 80 0.16 15.41 -5.21
C ILE A 80 -0.13 15.38 -6.71
N GLU A 81 0.57 16.19 -7.50
CA GLU A 81 0.51 16.10 -8.96
C GLU A 81 1.18 14.79 -9.41
N VAL A 82 0.40 13.92 -10.05
CA VAL A 82 0.87 12.65 -10.62
C VAL A 82 0.92 12.80 -12.15
N ASP A 83 2.05 12.44 -12.75
CA ASP A 83 2.15 12.37 -14.21
C ASP A 83 1.37 11.15 -14.72
N THR A 84 0.14 11.40 -15.17
CA THR A 84 -0.76 10.37 -15.70
C THR A 84 -0.23 9.70 -16.96
N THR A 85 0.70 10.34 -17.69
CA THR A 85 1.31 9.80 -18.91
C THR A 85 2.25 8.63 -18.62
N ASN A 86 2.83 8.61 -17.42
CA ASN A 86 3.80 7.61 -16.99
C ASN A 86 3.22 6.58 -16.00
N ILE A 87 1.90 6.57 -15.79
CA ILE A 87 1.23 5.54 -14.99
C ILE A 87 1.26 4.21 -15.75
N ARG A 88 1.77 3.16 -15.10
CA ARG A 88 1.76 1.78 -15.61
C ARG A 88 0.98 0.90 -14.65
N VAL A 89 0.21 -0.02 -15.20
CA VAL A 89 -0.43 -1.10 -14.45
C VAL A 89 0.48 -2.32 -14.60
N GLU A 90 1.02 -2.79 -13.49
CA GLU A 90 1.85 -3.99 -13.41
C GLU A 90 1.20 -4.97 -12.43
N ASN A 91 1.47 -6.27 -12.61
CA ASN A 91 0.94 -7.33 -11.75
C ASN A 91 -0.59 -7.30 -11.62
N GLN A 92 -1.29 -7.29 -12.75
CA GLN A 92 -2.74 -7.44 -12.75
C GLN A 92 -3.10 -8.84 -12.21
N LEU A 93 -3.85 -8.87 -11.12
CA LEU A 93 -4.30 -10.09 -10.45
C LEU A 93 -5.83 -10.19 -10.51
N ASP A 94 -6.33 -11.40 -10.74
CA ASP A 94 -7.76 -11.70 -10.58
C ASP A 94 -8.12 -11.72 -9.09
N PHE A 95 -8.83 -10.69 -8.64
CA PHE A 95 -9.21 -10.53 -7.24
C PHE A 95 -10.65 -11.02 -6.94
N GLY A 96 -11.61 -10.68 -7.80
CA GLY A 96 -13.05 -10.75 -7.47
C GLY A 96 -13.54 -12.16 -7.11
N GLY A 97 -13.26 -13.15 -7.96
CA GLY A 97 -13.66 -14.54 -7.73
C GLY A 97 -13.03 -15.12 -6.46
N PRO A 98 -11.69 -15.14 -6.35
CA PRO A 98 -10.99 -15.64 -5.17
C PRO A 98 -11.44 -14.99 -3.86
N TRP A 99 -11.59 -13.66 -3.84
CA TRP A 99 -12.06 -12.95 -2.66
C TRP A 99 -13.48 -13.36 -2.27
N LEU A 100 -14.40 -13.44 -3.23
CA LEU A 100 -15.77 -13.85 -2.97
C LEU A 100 -15.84 -15.31 -2.47
N GLY A 101 -15.04 -16.21 -3.05
CA GLY A 101 -14.90 -17.59 -2.60
C GLY A 101 -14.43 -17.67 -1.15
N LEU A 102 -13.46 -16.85 -0.76
CA LEU A 102 -13.00 -16.77 0.63
C LEU A 102 -14.08 -16.23 1.57
N GLN A 103 -14.83 -15.20 1.17
CA GLN A 103 -15.96 -14.70 1.97
C GLN A 103 -17.05 -15.76 2.17
N LEU A 104 -17.34 -16.56 1.14
CA LEU A 104 -18.28 -17.68 1.25
C LEU A 104 -17.78 -18.72 2.26
N ILE A 105 -16.50 -19.08 2.19
CA ILE A 105 -15.87 -20.02 3.12
C ILE A 105 -15.99 -19.55 4.56
N HIS A 106 -15.67 -18.28 4.85
CA HIS A 106 -15.81 -17.72 6.20
C HIS A 106 -17.26 -17.70 6.66
N LYS A 107 -18.22 -17.36 5.78
CA LYS A 107 -19.66 -17.40 6.13
C LYS A 107 -20.15 -18.81 6.45
N LEU A 108 -19.63 -19.81 5.76
CA LEU A 108 -19.93 -21.22 6.00
C LEU A 108 -19.10 -21.82 7.15
N LYS A 109 -18.16 -21.06 7.71
CA LYS A 109 -17.16 -21.53 8.69
C LYS A 109 -16.41 -22.77 8.23
N PHE A 110 -16.20 -22.86 6.91
CA PHE A 110 -15.58 -24.01 6.29
C PHE A 110 -14.09 -24.05 6.62
N ASP A 111 -13.45 -22.89 6.70
CA ASP A 111 -12.11 -22.70 7.25
C ASP A 111 -11.98 -23.23 8.69
N GLU A 112 -12.88 -22.84 9.60
CA GLU A 112 -12.87 -23.34 10.99
C GLU A 112 -13.02 -24.86 11.06
N LEU A 113 -13.90 -25.42 10.21
CA LEU A 113 -14.08 -26.87 10.10
C LEU A 113 -12.79 -27.56 9.65
N LEU A 114 -12.16 -27.08 8.59
CA LEU A 114 -10.93 -27.65 8.05
C LEU A 114 -9.78 -27.58 9.05
N GLU A 115 -9.62 -26.47 9.77
CA GLU A 115 -8.61 -26.34 10.83
C GLU A 115 -8.85 -27.32 11.98
N LYS A 116 -10.12 -27.55 12.35
CA LYS A 116 -10.48 -28.50 13.38
C LYS A 116 -10.21 -29.95 12.98
N VAL A 117 -10.54 -30.34 11.75
CA VAL A 117 -10.36 -31.73 11.30
C VAL A 117 -8.95 -32.06 10.84
N MET A 118 -8.21 -31.05 10.34
CA MET A 118 -6.82 -31.16 9.92
C MET A 118 -5.94 -30.20 10.74
N PRO A 119 -5.68 -30.53 12.02
CA PRO A 119 -4.82 -29.71 12.86
C PRO A 119 -3.40 -29.65 12.30
N THR A 120 -2.71 -28.54 12.56
CA THR A 120 -1.36 -28.29 12.06
C THR A 120 -0.38 -29.35 12.56
N GLY A 121 0.37 -29.93 11.62
CA GLY A 121 1.46 -30.87 11.88
C GLY A 121 2.83 -30.23 11.73
N LYS A 122 3.75 -30.94 11.08
CA LYS A 122 5.14 -30.49 10.81
C LYS A 122 5.29 -29.81 9.45
N GLU A 123 4.20 -29.62 8.72
CA GLU A 123 4.20 -28.97 7.43
C GLU A 123 4.48 -27.47 7.51
N ASN A 124 5.11 -26.93 6.45
CA ASN A 124 5.40 -25.50 6.36
C ASN A 124 4.12 -24.65 6.18
N ILE A 125 3.19 -25.13 5.34
CA ILE A 125 1.85 -24.53 5.17
C ILE A 125 0.81 -25.56 5.63
N PRO A 126 -0.09 -25.24 6.58
CA PRO A 126 -1.11 -26.16 7.07
C PRO A 126 -1.93 -26.81 5.96
N TRP A 127 -2.28 -28.10 6.13
CA TRP A 127 -3.09 -28.81 5.15
C TRP A 127 -4.50 -28.23 4.99
N SER A 128 -5.08 -27.68 6.06
CA SER A 128 -6.33 -26.92 6.02
C SER A 128 -6.27 -25.76 5.02
N LYS A 129 -5.18 -24.99 5.04
CA LYS A 129 -4.95 -23.90 4.09
C LYS A 129 -4.76 -24.39 2.65
N MET A 130 -4.04 -25.49 2.43
CA MET A 130 -3.92 -26.06 1.09
C MET A 130 -5.26 -26.60 0.54
N ALA A 131 -6.13 -27.12 1.43
CA ALA A 131 -7.49 -27.49 1.05
C ALA A 131 -8.31 -26.26 0.64
N LEU A 132 -8.16 -25.11 1.32
CA LEU A 132 -8.78 -23.84 0.90
C LEU A 132 -8.28 -23.39 -0.48
N VAL A 133 -6.97 -23.51 -0.76
CA VAL A 133 -6.41 -23.23 -2.09
C VAL A 133 -7.14 -24.06 -3.15
N LEU A 134 -7.25 -25.37 -2.95
CA LEU A 134 -7.92 -26.27 -3.89
C LEU A 134 -9.40 -25.92 -4.09
N VAL A 135 -10.13 -25.67 -3.00
CA VAL A 135 -11.57 -25.36 -3.05
C VAL A 135 -11.82 -24.05 -3.77
N ILE A 136 -11.12 -22.98 -3.40
CA ILE A 136 -11.33 -21.65 -4.01
C ILE A 136 -10.90 -21.69 -5.48
N CYS A 137 -9.72 -22.24 -5.77
CA CYS A 137 -9.25 -22.29 -7.16
C CYS A 137 -10.20 -23.08 -8.05
N ARG A 138 -10.69 -24.26 -7.60
CA ARG A 138 -11.65 -25.06 -8.38
C ARG A 138 -13.04 -24.43 -8.49
N LEU A 139 -13.46 -23.66 -7.49
CA LEU A 139 -14.72 -22.92 -7.53
C LEU A 139 -14.68 -21.81 -8.59
N CYS A 140 -13.55 -21.10 -8.68
CA CYS A 140 -13.40 -19.98 -9.62
C CYS A 140 -12.99 -20.41 -11.03
N ASN A 141 -12.15 -21.45 -11.15
CA ASN A 141 -11.68 -21.99 -12.42
C ASN A 141 -11.50 -23.52 -12.29
N PRO A 142 -12.47 -24.33 -12.75
CA PRO A 142 -12.40 -25.78 -12.63
C PRO A 142 -11.30 -26.35 -13.54
N SER A 143 -10.09 -26.49 -12.98
CA SER A 143 -8.89 -26.94 -13.69
C SER A 143 -8.12 -28.02 -12.90
N SER A 144 -7.09 -28.60 -13.53
CA SER A 144 -6.18 -29.55 -12.89
C SER A 144 -5.30 -28.88 -11.82
N GLU A 145 -4.78 -29.67 -10.88
CA GLU A 145 -3.81 -29.24 -9.86
C GLU A 145 -2.55 -28.66 -10.49
N LEU A 146 -2.09 -29.27 -11.59
CA LEU A 146 -0.95 -28.77 -12.37
C LEU A 146 -1.21 -27.35 -12.88
N TYR A 147 -2.39 -27.11 -13.48
CA TYR A 147 -2.75 -25.77 -13.97
C TYR A 147 -2.88 -24.76 -12.82
N ILE A 148 -3.41 -25.18 -11.67
CA ILE A 148 -3.47 -24.35 -10.47
C ILE A 148 -2.07 -23.91 -10.04
N ALA A 149 -1.14 -24.87 -9.92
CA ALA A 149 0.22 -24.63 -9.48
C ALA A 149 1.03 -23.77 -10.46
N GLU A 150 0.98 -24.07 -11.77
CA GLU A 150 1.87 -23.45 -12.75
C GLU A 150 1.36 -22.10 -13.28
N HIS A 151 0.03 -21.91 -13.31
CA HIS A 151 -0.59 -20.79 -14.01
C HIS A 151 -1.57 -20.01 -13.16
N TYR A 152 -2.60 -20.66 -12.62
CA TYR A 152 -3.77 -19.95 -12.12
C TYR A 152 -3.53 -19.28 -10.76
N TYR A 153 -2.87 -19.96 -9.81
CA TYR A 153 -2.69 -19.42 -8.47
C TYR A 153 -1.96 -18.07 -8.48
N LYS A 154 -0.86 -17.97 -9.25
CA LYS A 154 -0.03 -16.75 -9.36
C LYS A 154 -0.67 -15.61 -10.14
N SER A 155 -1.71 -15.89 -10.95
CA SER A 155 -2.45 -14.86 -11.71
C SER A 155 -3.64 -14.30 -10.93
N THR A 156 -3.83 -14.73 -9.67
CA THR A 156 -4.94 -14.33 -8.80
C THR A 156 -4.42 -13.67 -7.53
N ALA A 157 -5.30 -13.02 -6.77
CA ALA A 157 -4.97 -12.46 -5.46
C ALA A 157 -4.88 -13.53 -4.34
N MET A 158 -4.90 -14.82 -4.67
CA MET A 158 -4.83 -15.91 -3.70
C MET A 158 -3.58 -15.89 -2.80
N PRO A 159 -2.36 -15.59 -3.32
CA PRO A 159 -1.17 -15.47 -2.47
C PRO A 159 -1.34 -14.47 -1.33
N GLU A 160 -1.90 -13.30 -1.64
CA GLU A 160 -2.14 -12.22 -0.69
C GLU A 160 -3.30 -12.56 0.26
N LEU A 161 -4.40 -13.11 -0.26
CA LEU A 161 -5.59 -13.42 0.52
C LEU A 161 -5.35 -14.51 1.56
N LEU A 162 -4.58 -15.55 1.23
CA LEU A 162 -4.30 -16.67 2.13
C LEU A 162 -2.98 -16.54 2.89
N GLY A 163 -2.12 -15.61 2.47
CA GLY A 163 -0.76 -15.43 2.98
C GLY A 163 0.16 -16.61 2.64
N ILE A 164 -0.04 -17.23 1.47
CA ILE A 164 0.73 -18.41 1.03
C ILE A 164 1.52 -18.03 -0.23
N PRO A 165 2.86 -17.98 -0.16
CA PRO A 165 3.69 -17.67 -1.32
C PRO A 165 3.49 -18.66 -2.46
N THR A 166 3.57 -18.18 -3.70
CA THR A 166 3.40 -19.00 -4.92
C THR A 166 4.32 -20.21 -4.96
N GLU A 167 5.55 -20.09 -4.45
CA GLU A 167 6.55 -21.17 -4.43
C GLU A 167 6.16 -22.32 -3.50
N LYS A 168 5.19 -22.10 -2.62
CA LYS A 168 4.63 -23.13 -1.74
C LYS A 168 3.43 -23.86 -2.35
N VAL A 169 2.94 -23.43 -3.51
CA VAL A 169 1.80 -24.05 -4.21
C VAL A 169 2.30 -24.72 -5.48
N TYR A 170 2.71 -25.98 -5.34
CA TYR A 170 3.15 -26.85 -6.43
C TYR A 170 2.28 -28.12 -6.49
N ASP A 171 2.23 -28.74 -7.67
CA ASP A 171 1.35 -29.86 -8.01
C ASP A 171 1.42 -31.03 -7.00
N GLU A 172 2.60 -31.52 -6.65
CA GLU A 172 2.75 -32.61 -5.66
C GLU A 172 2.14 -32.23 -4.30
N ARG A 173 2.25 -30.97 -3.90
CA ARG A 173 1.68 -30.49 -2.63
C ARG A 173 0.17 -30.45 -2.69
N LEU A 174 -0.40 -30.04 -3.82
CA LEU A 174 -1.83 -30.03 -4.06
C LEU A 174 -2.40 -31.45 -4.02
N TYR A 175 -1.74 -32.43 -4.65
CA TYR A 175 -2.13 -33.83 -4.55
C TYR A 175 -2.07 -34.35 -3.11
N ARG A 176 -0.97 -34.10 -2.39
CA ARG A 176 -0.86 -34.49 -0.97
C ARG A 176 -1.92 -33.84 -0.09
N ALA A 177 -2.33 -32.61 -0.40
CA ALA A 177 -3.41 -31.95 0.32
C ALA A 177 -4.75 -32.67 0.13
N LEU A 178 -5.03 -33.21 -1.05
CA LEU A 178 -6.20 -34.06 -1.28
C LEU A 178 -6.13 -35.37 -0.49
N ASP A 179 -4.95 -36.01 -0.43
CA ASP A 179 -4.75 -37.20 0.40
C ASP A 179 -5.00 -36.94 1.88
N LYS A 180 -4.69 -35.72 2.35
CA LYS A 180 -4.97 -35.27 3.72
C LYS A 180 -6.44 -34.90 3.93
N LEU A 181 -7.10 -34.39 2.91
CA LEU A 181 -8.51 -34.00 2.98
C LEU A 181 -9.45 -35.22 2.93
N LEU A 182 -9.13 -36.22 2.13
CA LEU A 182 -9.99 -37.38 1.85
C LEU A 182 -10.48 -38.14 3.10
N PRO A 183 -9.65 -38.41 4.14
CA PRO A 183 -10.10 -39.05 5.37
C PRO A 183 -11.24 -38.32 6.10
N HIS A 184 -11.40 -37.03 5.87
CA HIS A 184 -12.39 -36.18 6.54
C HIS A 184 -13.71 -36.04 5.76
N LYS A 185 -13.88 -36.77 4.64
CA LYS A 185 -15.09 -36.72 3.79
C LYS A 185 -16.40 -36.81 4.58
N LYS A 186 -16.52 -37.78 5.49
CA LYS A 186 -17.74 -37.99 6.30
C LYS A 186 -18.08 -36.79 7.19
N SER A 187 -17.07 -36.06 7.66
CA SER A 187 -17.27 -34.85 8.47
C SER A 187 -17.72 -33.66 7.62
N LEU A 188 -17.30 -33.60 6.36
CA LEU A 188 -17.67 -32.54 5.40
C LEU A 188 -19.08 -32.73 4.84
N GLU A 189 -19.53 -33.97 4.67
CA GLU A 189 -20.86 -34.31 4.11
C GLU A 189 -21.98 -34.35 5.16
N LYS A 190 -21.79 -33.70 6.32
CA LYS A 190 -22.80 -33.66 7.39
C LYS A 190 -23.70 -32.44 7.21
N HIS A 191 -25.00 -32.69 6.98
CA HIS A 191 -26.06 -31.69 6.86
C HIS A 191 -26.61 -31.25 8.22
#